data_AF-M6UFV8-F1
#
_entry.id   AF-M6UFV8-F1
#
_cell.length_a   1.000
_cell.length_b   1.000
_cell.length_c   1.000
_cell.angle_alpha   90.00
_cell.angle_beta   90.00
_cell.angle_gamma   90.00
#
_symmetry.space_group_name_H-M   'P 1'
#
loop_
_entity.id
_entity.type
_entity.pdbx_description
1 polymer ?
#
loop_
_entity_poly.entity_id
_entity_poly.type
_entity_poly.pdbx_seq_one_letter_code
_entity_poly.pdbx_strand_id
1 'polypeptide(L)'
;MKLKRNIVRKKSIETEIGRILVCCFFLFFLNCLPDRHSSSNNNLLLSLLFSEDPINVGSRSTSAERMGSTKSDPTNNDELSVKILNYNLSMPSTKYFTTKHWGQEERAKLLLNSQHIQQQDVIVLEGVVNENSQKILSDGLRYQYPYQTSVLGAGRENWNNTLGGNFFGTSWLRDNGGIMILSKWPIEEKIQYIYENGMGRSYFPQPVQGFLYVKLNKHGQLIHVIGARVILGNSSTLSHLPAKDIRKTQYSEIKNFINMKDISKNEMVFIVGNFGTEKGSNEYKEMLSILRVNEPHYVGISKIWDPKKNPFAAYFQQIGSHQKLNYPNYVFVSSDHSQPPVWQNLAYDPTSKKYWKTKAYQSDEYSDYYPVYGFVYADSLTPTFSTHKKKYDRVSLEAIVTNKKIQADPKNRYGWLKVNTTEETPYTTFNLYQEGAEPNCIQSGRIRIEVSEELNYFWNYWLKGGAGNYAYYTNWNVGSDLLEVINLDKNSCLEDGIQIAFKDYDIITQGYYILTNWMSGSWGEYIFLWKDYIGPMESFYLRLDKTPAQNWKKDLIYR
;
A
#
# COMPACT_ATOMS: atom_id res chain seq x y z
N MET A 1 10.34 -45.24 -38.56
CA MET A 1 10.86 -46.30 -37.66
C MET A 1 9.89 -46.44 -36.48
N LYS A 2 9.60 -47.68 -36.06
CA LYS A 2 8.40 -48.13 -35.34
C LYS A 2 8.01 -47.35 -34.07
N LEU A 3 6.70 -47.06 -33.98
CA LEU A 3 5.96 -46.56 -32.82
C LEU A 3 6.06 -47.54 -31.62
N LYS A 4 6.52 -47.09 -30.46
CA LYS A 4 6.28 -47.76 -29.17
C LYS A 4 5.25 -46.96 -28.38
N ARG A 5 4.04 -47.53 -28.28
CA ARG A 5 3.01 -47.15 -27.31
C ARG A 5 3.55 -47.37 -25.91
N ASN A 6 3.67 -46.30 -25.12
CA ASN A 6 3.73 -46.41 -23.67
C ASN A 6 2.48 -45.75 -23.08
N ILE A 7 1.70 -46.58 -22.42
CA ILE A 7 0.49 -46.26 -21.67
C ILE A 7 0.94 -45.50 -20.42
N VAL A 8 0.66 -44.20 -20.35
CA VAL A 8 0.78 -43.44 -19.11
C VAL A 8 -0.59 -43.32 -18.48
N ARG A 9 -0.65 -43.84 -17.25
CA ARG A 9 -1.78 -43.85 -16.32
C ARG A 9 -2.35 -42.43 -16.14
N LYS A 10 -3.62 -42.26 -16.48
CA LYS A 10 -4.44 -41.08 -16.21
C LYS A 10 -4.60 -40.94 -14.69
N LYS A 11 -3.84 -40.06 -14.04
CA LYS A 11 -4.07 -39.68 -12.63
C LYS A 11 -5.07 -38.52 -12.64
N SER A 12 -6.35 -38.85 -12.43
CA SER A 12 -7.44 -37.90 -12.28
C SER A 12 -7.19 -37.03 -11.04
N ILE A 13 -7.20 -35.71 -11.22
CA ILE A 13 -7.31 -34.73 -10.13
C ILE A 13 -8.81 -34.56 -9.88
N GLU A 14 -9.37 -35.46 -9.07
CA GLU A 14 -10.70 -35.34 -8.47
C GLU A 14 -10.60 -35.88 -7.05
N THR A 15 -10.05 -35.08 -6.13
CA THR A 15 -10.19 -35.34 -4.68
C THR A 15 -9.85 -34.10 -3.86
N GLU A 16 -10.64 -33.03 -4.01
CA GLU A 16 -10.72 -32.00 -2.95
C GLU A 16 -12.02 -31.17 -2.97
N ILE A 17 -13.14 -31.79 -3.39
CA ILE A 17 -14.50 -31.20 -3.30
C ILE A 17 -15.43 -32.08 -2.42
N GLY A 18 -14.92 -33.17 -1.84
CA GLY A 18 -15.70 -34.14 -1.05
C GLY A 18 -15.54 -34.05 0.48
N ARG A 19 -15.29 -32.87 1.06
CA ARG A 19 -15.14 -32.71 2.53
C ARG A 19 -15.94 -31.56 3.16
N ILE A 20 -16.98 -31.07 2.49
CA ILE A 20 -17.81 -29.94 2.96
C ILE A 20 -19.19 -30.36 3.52
N LEU A 21 -19.50 -31.65 3.63
CA LEU A 21 -20.88 -32.07 3.94
C LEU A 21 -21.09 -33.00 5.16
N VAL A 22 -20.17 -33.06 6.13
CA VAL A 22 -20.34 -33.95 7.32
C VAL A 22 -19.92 -33.30 8.66
N CYS A 23 -20.26 -32.04 8.92
CA CYS A 23 -20.12 -31.47 10.29
C CYS A 23 -21.35 -30.67 10.77
N CYS A 24 -22.53 -30.88 10.18
CA CYS A 24 -23.78 -30.24 10.63
C CYS A 24 -24.74 -31.16 11.42
N PHE A 25 -24.31 -32.33 11.86
CA PHE A 25 -25.14 -33.16 12.74
C PHE A 25 -24.26 -33.81 13.80
N PHE A 26 -24.12 -33.15 14.95
CA PHE A 26 -24.04 -33.79 16.28
C PHE A 26 -24.04 -32.67 17.34
N LEU A 27 -25.24 -32.23 17.70
CA LEU A 27 -25.53 -31.60 18.98
C LEU A 27 -26.69 -32.38 19.60
N PHE A 28 -26.69 -32.45 20.95
CA PHE A 28 -27.56 -33.21 21.88
C PHE A 28 -27.07 -34.64 22.18
N PHE A 29 -26.75 -35.07 23.40
CA PHE A 29 -26.99 -34.62 24.77
C PHE A 29 -25.84 -35.13 25.69
N LEU A 30 -25.46 -34.38 26.73
CA LEU A 30 -25.60 -34.78 28.16
C LEU A 30 -24.85 -33.82 29.09
N ASN A 31 -25.59 -33.38 30.11
CA ASN A 31 -25.19 -32.55 31.24
C ASN A 31 -24.27 -33.31 32.22
N CYS A 32 -23.34 -32.61 32.87
CA CYS A 32 -23.15 -32.62 34.34
C CYS A 32 -22.21 -31.49 34.78
N LEU A 33 -22.68 -30.75 35.80
CA LEU A 33 -22.10 -29.64 36.60
C LEU A 33 -20.91 -30.08 37.50
N PRO A 34 -20.37 -29.27 38.46
CA PRO A 34 -19.97 -27.85 38.47
C PRO A 34 -18.60 -27.58 39.18
N ASP A 35 -18.21 -26.29 39.22
CA ASP A 35 -17.60 -25.54 40.33
C ASP A 35 -16.12 -25.71 40.81
N ARG A 36 -15.50 -24.51 40.94
CA ARG A 36 -14.80 -23.94 42.14
C ARG A 36 -13.26 -23.83 42.22
N HIS A 37 -12.88 -22.61 42.66
CA HIS A 37 -11.72 -22.14 43.44
C HIS A 37 -10.31 -22.22 42.82
N SER A 38 -9.55 -21.14 42.59
CA SER A 38 -9.01 -20.01 43.42
C SER A 38 -7.59 -20.24 43.94
N SER A 39 -6.87 -19.12 44.14
CA SER A 39 -5.55 -18.93 44.80
C SER A 39 -4.33 -19.21 43.91
N SER A 40 -3.60 -18.18 43.45
CA SER A 40 -2.57 -17.37 44.15
C SER A 40 -1.34 -18.19 44.56
N ASN A 41 -0.17 -17.91 43.95
CA ASN A 41 0.95 -17.30 44.66
C ASN A 41 2.26 -17.21 43.85
N ASN A 42 2.95 -16.10 44.12
CA ASN A 42 4.41 -15.89 44.20
C ASN A 42 5.22 -15.54 42.94
N ASN A 43 5.28 -14.22 42.68
CA ASN A 43 6.43 -13.32 42.89
C ASN A 43 7.89 -13.79 42.71
N LEU A 44 8.66 -12.80 42.26
CA LEU A 44 10.11 -12.52 42.43
C LEU A 44 11.05 -13.16 41.40
N LEU A 45 11.60 -12.33 40.50
CA LEU A 45 13.03 -11.96 40.51
C LEU A 45 13.31 -10.84 39.49
N LEU A 46 14.25 -9.97 39.87
CA LEU A 46 15.01 -8.95 39.09
C LEU A 46 14.38 -7.57 38.84
N SER A 47 14.34 -6.79 39.91
CA SER A 47 14.68 -5.36 39.89
C SER A 47 16.11 -5.18 40.43
N LEU A 48 17.10 -5.04 39.54
CA LEU A 48 18.44 -4.52 39.89
C LEU A 48 18.99 -3.86 38.62
N LEU A 49 19.12 -2.53 38.64
CA LEU A 49 20.19 -1.72 38.04
C LEU A 49 19.77 -0.24 38.12
N PHE A 50 20.02 0.35 39.30
CA PHE A 50 20.29 1.78 39.43
C PHE A 50 21.71 1.91 39.96
N SER A 51 22.51 2.75 39.31
CA SER A 51 23.71 3.33 39.89
C SER A 51 23.71 4.80 39.47
N GLU A 52 23.53 5.68 40.44
CA GLU A 52 23.81 7.12 40.34
C GLU A 52 25.25 7.39 40.80
N ASP A 53 25.83 8.49 40.29
CA ASP A 53 26.59 9.54 41.02
C ASP A 53 27.58 10.27 40.06
N PRO A 54 28.08 11.50 40.35
CA PRO A 54 27.30 12.73 40.48
C PRO A 54 27.97 13.99 39.83
N ILE A 55 27.17 15.06 39.67
CA ILE A 55 27.47 16.53 39.77
C ILE A 55 28.60 17.16 38.93
N ASN A 56 28.24 18.19 38.14
CA ASN A 56 28.93 19.49 38.24
C ASN A 56 28.04 20.71 37.91
N VAL A 57 28.18 21.73 38.75
CA VAL A 57 27.40 22.97 38.83
C VAL A 57 28.13 24.08 38.06
N GLY A 58 27.37 24.91 37.32
CA GLY A 58 27.88 26.13 36.69
C GLY A 58 26.82 27.23 36.69
N SER A 59 26.80 28.03 37.75
CA SER A 59 26.00 29.25 37.88
C SER A 59 26.52 30.39 37.00
N ARG A 60 25.62 31.16 36.37
CA ARG A 60 25.89 32.58 36.09
C ARG A 60 24.63 33.44 36.00
N SER A 61 24.50 34.28 37.03
CA SER A 61 23.97 35.64 37.15
C SER A 61 22.88 36.17 36.19
N THR A 62 21.83 36.65 36.86
CA THR A 62 20.88 37.68 36.43
C THR A 62 21.52 39.01 36.03
N SER A 63 20.99 39.63 34.97
CA SER A 63 20.95 41.09 34.81
C SER A 63 19.70 41.46 34.03
N ALA A 64 18.78 42.16 34.69
CA ALA A 64 17.67 42.87 34.07
C ALA A 64 18.19 44.19 33.48
N GLU A 65 17.76 44.56 32.27
CA GLU A 65 17.23 45.90 31.98
C GLU A 65 16.69 46.05 30.54
N ARG A 66 15.55 46.77 30.48
CA ARG A 66 15.03 47.67 29.43
C ARG A 66 14.23 47.14 28.23
N MET A 67 12.93 47.41 28.38
CA MET A 67 11.87 47.65 27.42
C MET A 67 12.28 48.51 26.20
N GLY A 68 11.88 48.09 25.00
CA GLY A 68 11.92 48.94 23.81
C GLY A 68 11.74 48.22 22.46
N SER A 69 10.59 48.49 21.83
CA SER A 69 10.30 48.35 20.39
C SER A 69 10.02 46.94 19.83
N THR A 70 8.73 46.66 19.67
CA THR A 70 8.16 45.63 18.79
C THR A 70 8.66 45.78 17.35
N LYS A 71 9.63 44.94 16.99
CA LYS A 71 9.80 44.47 15.61
C LYS A 71 9.25 43.05 15.58
N SER A 72 8.24 42.81 14.76
CA SER A 72 7.76 41.47 14.43
C SER A 72 8.92 40.70 13.78
N ASP A 73 9.49 39.77 14.54
CA ASP A 73 10.53 38.87 14.08
C ASP A 73 9.94 37.90 13.04
N PRO A 74 10.57 37.66 11.87
CA PRO A 74 10.04 36.75 10.84
C PRO A 74 10.07 35.26 11.24
N THR A 75 10.58 34.96 12.44
CA THR A 75 10.85 33.63 12.99
C THR A 75 9.63 32.94 13.62
N ASN A 76 8.58 33.69 14.00
CA ASN A 76 7.40 33.10 14.67
C ASN A 76 6.42 32.34 13.76
N ASN A 77 6.61 32.36 12.44
CA ASN A 77 5.68 31.67 11.52
C ASN A 77 6.06 30.19 11.25
N ASP A 78 7.21 29.71 11.73
CA ASP A 78 7.53 28.26 11.70
C ASP A 78 6.79 27.50 12.81
N GLU A 79 6.38 28.18 13.90
CA GLU A 79 5.65 27.58 15.02
C GLU A 79 4.25 27.07 14.63
N LEU A 80 3.58 27.71 13.67
CA LEU A 80 2.25 27.33 13.18
C LEU A 80 2.28 26.26 12.07
N SER A 81 3.46 25.88 11.57
CA SER A 81 3.55 24.89 10.49
C SER A 81 3.30 23.48 11.05
N VAL A 82 2.34 22.73 10.51
CA VAL A 82 2.05 21.34 10.92
C VAL A 82 2.10 20.44 9.69
N LYS A 83 2.81 19.32 9.81
CA LYS A 83 2.88 18.28 8.76
C LYS A 83 2.20 17.00 9.23
N ILE A 84 1.17 16.58 8.51
CA ILE A 84 0.40 15.39 8.83
C ILE A 84 0.45 14.41 7.67
N LEU A 85 0.79 13.17 7.95
CA LEU A 85 0.69 12.07 6.99
C LEU A 85 -0.54 11.23 7.28
N ASN A 86 -1.39 11.03 6.27
CA ASN A 86 -2.40 9.99 6.29
C ASN A 86 -1.96 8.81 5.41
N TYR A 87 -1.97 7.59 5.96
CA TYR A 87 -1.60 6.41 5.19
C TYR A 87 -2.42 5.15 5.53
N ASN A 88 -3.26 4.72 4.60
CA ASN A 88 -3.90 3.40 4.64
C ASN A 88 -2.96 2.31 4.13
N LEU A 89 -2.55 1.40 5.03
CA LEU A 89 -1.56 0.37 4.76
C LEU A 89 -2.15 -0.98 4.33
N SER A 90 -3.47 -1.16 4.35
CA SER A 90 -4.13 -2.43 3.96
C SER A 90 -3.44 -3.67 4.55
N MET A 91 -3.29 -3.70 5.87
CA MET A 91 -2.71 -4.81 6.63
C MET A 91 -3.82 -5.50 7.45
N PRO A 92 -4.72 -6.28 6.81
CA PRO A 92 -5.80 -6.97 7.50
C PRO A 92 -5.27 -8.08 8.40
N SER A 93 -6.11 -8.51 9.33
CA SER A 93 -5.87 -9.67 10.20
C SER A 93 -5.51 -10.92 9.41
N THR A 94 -4.59 -11.72 9.93
CA THR A 94 -4.18 -13.02 9.37
C THR A 94 -5.02 -14.19 9.90
N LYS A 95 -6.06 -13.89 10.70
CA LYS A 95 -7.04 -14.87 11.19
C LYS A 95 -7.80 -15.54 10.05
N TYR A 96 -7.97 -14.87 8.90
CA TYR A 96 -8.71 -15.39 7.74
C TYR A 96 -7.76 -15.98 6.70
N PHE A 97 -8.15 -17.12 6.11
CA PHE A 97 -7.33 -17.81 5.10
C PHE A 97 -6.99 -16.90 3.90
N THR A 98 -7.93 -16.08 3.45
CA THR A 98 -7.78 -15.19 2.29
C THR A 98 -6.76 -14.08 2.49
N THR A 99 -6.45 -13.72 3.73
CA THR A 99 -5.58 -12.58 4.09
C THR A 99 -4.21 -13.01 4.63
N LYS A 100 -3.91 -14.33 4.71
CA LYS A 100 -2.64 -14.84 5.26
C LYS A 100 -1.40 -14.53 4.43
N HIS A 101 -1.56 -14.16 3.16
CA HIS A 101 -0.47 -14.15 2.18
C HIS A 101 -0.20 -12.77 1.57
N TRP A 102 -0.50 -11.69 2.29
CA TRP A 102 -0.39 -10.30 1.80
C TRP A 102 0.83 -9.53 2.36
N GLY A 103 1.78 -10.25 2.96
CA GLY A 103 3.08 -9.72 3.36
C GLY A 103 3.02 -8.58 4.37
N GLN A 104 2.02 -8.58 5.26
CA GLN A 104 1.74 -7.45 6.17
C GLN A 104 2.97 -7.08 7.01
N GLU A 105 3.62 -8.07 7.62
CA GLU A 105 4.79 -7.85 8.49
C GLU A 105 6.02 -7.38 7.71
N GLU A 106 6.28 -7.97 6.55
CA GLU A 106 7.37 -7.58 5.65
C GLU A 106 7.18 -6.14 5.16
N ARG A 107 5.95 -5.78 4.75
CA ARG A 107 5.62 -4.40 4.35
C ARG A 107 5.77 -3.43 5.50
N ALA A 108 5.36 -3.80 6.72
CA ALA A 108 5.57 -2.98 7.92
C ALA A 108 7.07 -2.72 8.17
N LYS A 109 7.92 -3.76 8.08
CA LYS A 109 9.39 -3.64 8.23
C LYS A 109 10.01 -2.77 7.13
N LEU A 110 9.56 -2.91 5.88
CA LEU A 110 10.03 -2.07 4.78
C LEU A 110 9.65 -0.60 5.00
N LEU A 111 8.45 -0.35 5.52
CA LEU A 111 7.95 1.01 5.76
C LEU A 111 8.81 1.76 6.79
N LEU A 112 9.28 1.09 7.86
CA LEU A 112 10.16 1.68 8.89
C LEU A 112 11.41 2.37 8.32
N ASN A 113 11.96 1.82 7.24
CA ASN A 113 13.18 2.31 6.61
C ASN A 113 12.92 3.37 5.53
N SER A 114 11.66 3.73 5.32
CA SER A 114 11.29 4.68 4.29
C SER A 114 11.42 6.11 4.77
N GLN A 115 12.03 6.97 3.94
CA GLN A 115 12.08 8.41 4.18
C GLN A 115 10.70 9.08 4.09
N HIS A 116 9.75 8.48 3.37
CA HIS A 116 8.46 9.13 3.11
C HIS A 116 7.55 9.18 4.34
N ILE A 117 7.75 8.31 5.34
CA ILE A 117 7.02 8.39 6.62
C ILE A 117 7.77 9.22 7.67
N GLN A 118 8.99 9.66 7.37
CA GLN A 118 9.79 10.45 8.29
C GLN A 118 9.36 11.92 8.23
N GLN A 119 9.84 12.70 9.20
CA GLN A 119 9.73 14.16 9.20
C GLN A 119 8.29 14.73 9.24
N GLN A 120 7.32 13.92 9.65
CA GLN A 120 5.96 14.37 9.93
C GLN A 120 5.87 14.88 11.37
N ASP A 121 4.93 15.74 11.68
CA ASP A 121 4.58 16.03 13.08
C ASP A 121 3.68 14.93 13.63
N VAL A 122 2.73 14.49 12.80
CA VAL A 122 1.71 13.49 13.12
C VAL A 122 1.55 12.52 11.95
N ILE A 123 1.42 11.24 12.25
CA ILE A 123 1.03 10.20 11.30
C ILE A 123 -0.28 9.57 11.75
N VAL A 124 -1.26 9.53 10.85
CA VAL A 124 -2.47 8.75 10.98
C VAL A 124 -2.32 7.52 10.09
N LEU A 125 -2.12 6.36 10.69
CA LEU A 125 -2.09 5.09 9.96
C LEU A 125 -3.47 4.44 10.02
N GLU A 126 -3.93 3.96 8.86
CA GLU A 126 -5.20 3.28 8.71
C GLU A 126 -5.01 1.86 8.17
N GLY A 127 -5.97 0.98 8.43
CA GLY A 127 -5.97 -0.39 7.90
C GLY A 127 -4.90 -1.30 8.49
N VAL A 128 -4.28 -0.93 9.61
CA VAL A 128 -3.29 -1.72 10.33
C VAL A 128 -3.99 -2.63 11.33
N VAL A 129 -4.70 -3.65 10.85
CA VAL A 129 -5.49 -4.56 11.70
C VAL A 129 -4.66 -5.73 12.24
N ASN A 130 -3.68 -6.21 11.45
CA ASN A 130 -2.76 -7.27 11.84
C ASN A 130 -1.92 -6.87 13.07
N GLU A 131 -2.08 -7.58 14.17
CA GLU A 131 -1.47 -7.28 15.47
C GLU A 131 0.07 -7.26 15.43
N ASN A 132 0.71 -8.17 14.69
CA ASN A 132 2.17 -8.18 14.54
C ASN A 132 2.67 -6.93 13.80
N SER A 133 1.98 -6.52 12.74
CA SER A 133 2.32 -5.33 11.97
C SER A 133 2.12 -4.06 12.80
N GLN A 134 1.07 -4.00 13.63
CA GLN A 134 0.88 -2.92 14.60
C GLN A 134 2.08 -2.80 15.54
N LYS A 135 2.54 -3.93 16.10
CA LYS A 135 3.70 -3.96 16.99
C LYS A 135 4.99 -3.52 16.29
N ILE A 136 5.24 -4.04 15.08
CA ILE A 136 6.41 -3.66 14.26
C ILE A 136 6.42 -2.14 14.02
N LEU A 137 5.29 -1.56 13.62
CA LEU A 137 5.17 -0.13 13.33
C LEU A 137 5.28 0.72 14.60
N SER A 138 4.56 0.35 15.67
CA SER A 138 4.59 1.08 16.95
C SER A 138 5.98 1.10 17.55
N ASP A 139 6.63 -0.06 17.67
CA ASP A 139 7.96 -0.18 18.28
C ASP A 139 9.01 0.48 17.38
N GLY A 140 8.98 0.21 16.07
CA GLY A 140 9.97 0.72 15.11
C GLY A 140 9.92 2.23 14.90
N LEU A 141 8.76 2.85 15.07
CA LEU A 141 8.58 4.30 14.92
C LEU A 141 8.67 5.07 16.24
N ARG A 142 8.77 4.39 17.39
CA ARG A 142 8.73 5.04 18.72
C ARG A 142 9.84 6.05 18.94
N TYR A 143 11.02 5.84 18.38
CA TYR A 143 12.12 6.80 18.49
C TYR A 143 11.78 8.15 17.85
N GLN A 144 11.13 8.13 16.68
CA GLN A 144 10.74 9.36 15.97
C GLN A 144 9.40 9.92 16.43
N TYR A 145 8.48 9.04 16.83
CA TYR A 145 7.12 9.36 17.22
C TYR A 145 6.82 8.70 18.57
N PRO A 146 7.33 9.25 19.68
CA PRO A 146 7.24 8.62 21.01
C PRO A 146 5.83 8.63 21.59
N TYR A 147 4.97 9.54 21.14
CA TYR A 147 3.60 9.67 21.64
C TYR A 147 2.64 8.98 20.67
N GLN A 148 2.08 7.86 21.11
CA GLN A 148 1.27 6.99 20.25
C GLN A 148 -0.05 6.63 20.95
N THR A 149 -1.10 6.47 20.15
CA THR A 149 -2.36 5.89 20.63
C THR A 149 -2.32 4.37 20.60
N SER A 150 -3.17 3.73 21.40
CA SER A 150 -3.58 2.34 21.10
C SER A 150 -4.35 2.31 19.77
N VAL A 151 -4.56 1.11 19.22
CA VAL A 151 -5.37 0.94 18.02
C VAL A 151 -6.86 1.04 18.35
N LEU A 152 -7.62 1.73 17.50
CA LEU A 152 -9.08 1.87 17.63
C LEU A 152 -9.74 0.51 17.92
N GLY A 153 -10.51 0.41 19.01
CA GLY A 153 -11.28 -0.79 19.33
C GLY A 153 -10.45 -2.03 19.73
N ALA A 154 -9.16 -1.88 20.01
CA ALA A 154 -8.35 -2.97 20.56
C ALA A 154 -8.70 -3.27 22.03
N GLY A 155 -9.15 -2.26 22.79
CA GLY A 155 -9.48 -2.35 24.21
C GLY A 155 -9.91 -0.99 24.76
N ARG A 156 -10.33 -0.94 26.03
CA ARG A 156 -10.66 0.33 26.74
C ARG A 156 -9.47 0.94 27.47
N GLU A 157 -8.38 0.18 27.60
CA GLU A 157 -7.19 0.60 28.32
C GLU A 157 -6.43 1.72 27.60
N ASN A 158 -5.75 2.57 28.38
CA ASN A 158 -4.92 3.66 27.88
C ASN A 158 -5.67 4.69 27.02
N TRP A 159 -6.95 4.93 27.31
CA TRP A 159 -7.76 6.01 26.75
C TRP A 159 -8.28 6.91 27.87
N ASN A 160 -8.35 8.23 27.64
CA ASN A 160 -9.03 9.13 28.57
C ASN A 160 -10.54 8.87 28.55
N ASN A 161 -11.09 8.52 27.38
CA ASN A 161 -12.48 8.10 27.25
C ASN A 161 -12.68 7.17 26.04
N THR A 162 -13.73 6.36 26.10
CA THR A 162 -14.22 5.54 24.99
C THR A 162 -15.70 5.83 24.78
N LEU A 163 -16.03 6.37 23.61
CA LEU A 163 -17.35 6.91 23.29
C LEU A 163 -18.00 6.17 22.10
N GLY A 164 -19.29 6.47 21.89
CA GLY A 164 -20.07 5.98 20.75
C GLY A 164 -20.80 4.66 21.03
N GLY A 165 -21.01 3.86 19.99
CA GLY A 165 -21.81 2.63 20.02
C GLY A 165 -21.29 1.54 20.97
N ASN A 166 -22.19 0.64 21.39
CA ASN A 166 -21.82 -0.47 22.27
C ASN A 166 -20.95 -1.49 21.53
N PHE A 167 -19.65 -1.44 21.82
CA PHE A 167 -18.63 -2.14 21.05
C PHE A 167 -18.02 -3.36 21.74
N PHE A 168 -18.01 -3.38 23.07
CA PHE A 168 -17.24 -4.36 23.84
C PHE A 168 -18.09 -5.58 24.20
N GLY A 169 -18.36 -6.43 23.20
CA GLY A 169 -18.99 -7.75 23.36
C GLY A 169 -18.02 -8.92 23.14
N THR A 170 -18.44 -10.15 23.45
CA THR A 170 -17.61 -11.37 23.38
C THR A 170 -17.73 -12.08 22.02
N SER A 171 -16.99 -11.63 21.00
CA SER A 171 -16.82 -12.41 19.76
C SER A 171 -15.34 -12.55 19.42
N TRP A 172 -14.89 -13.80 19.28
CA TRP A 172 -13.50 -14.19 18.98
C TRP A 172 -13.09 -13.90 17.52
N LEU A 173 -14.06 -13.66 16.63
CA LEU A 173 -13.85 -13.30 15.22
C LEU A 173 -13.70 -11.79 14.99
N ARG A 174 -13.62 -10.99 16.06
CA ARG A 174 -13.54 -9.54 15.98
C ARG A 174 -12.13 -9.07 15.65
N ASP A 175 -12.06 -8.10 14.76
CA ASP A 175 -10.86 -7.32 14.47
C ASP A 175 -10.99 -5.91 15.04
N ASN A 176 -9.86 -5.33 15.47
CA ASN A 176 -9.77 -3.90 15.81
C ASN A 176 -9.97 -3.03 14.54
N GLY A 177 -10.12 -1.71 14.71
CA GLY A 177 -10.39 -0.78 13.60
C GLY A 177 -9.17 -0.44 12.74
N GLY A 178 -7.97 -0.82 13.17
CA GLY A 178 -6.72 -0.61 12.45
C GLY A 178 -6.36 0.87 12.23
N ILE A 179 -6.85 1.77 13.07
CA ILE A 179 -6.46 3.19 13.10
C ILE A 179 -5.52 3.40 14.29
N MET A 180 -4.39 4.07 14.06
CA MET A 180 -3.48 4.56 15.10
C MET A 180 -2.93 5.93 14.75
N ILE A 181 -2.69 6.75 15.77
CA ILE A 181 -2.07 8.07 15.63
C ILE A 181 -0.69 8.04 16.31
N LEU A 182 0.33 8.45 15.57
CA LEU A 182 1.72 8.58 16.02
C LEU A 182 2.11 10.05 15.97
N SER A 183 2.74 10.58 17.02
CA SER A 183 3.05 12.00 17.14
C SER A 183 4.47 12.21 17.69
N LYS A 184 5.14 13.23 17.15
CA LYS A 184 6.37 13.79 17.73
C LYS A 184 6.09 14.55 19.03
N TRP A 185 4.88 15.09 19.14
CA TRP A 185 4.45 16.01 20.19
C TRP A 185 3.63 15.29 21.25
N PRO A 186 3.75 15.68 22.54
CA PRO A 186 2.98 15.11 23.64
C PRO A 186 1.47 15.06 23.36
N ILE A 187 0.85 13.91 23.68
CA ILE A 187 -0.61 13.74 23.67
C ILE A 187 -1.13 14.08 25.07
N GLU A 188 -1.88 15.16 25.20
CA GLU A 188 -2.53 15.58 26.46
C GLU A 188 -3.85 14.84 26.71
N GLU A 189 -4.56 14.51 25.62
CA GLU A 189 -5.83 13.80 25.68
C GLU A 189 -5.93 12.86 24.48
N LYS A 190 -6.41 11.65 24.71
CA LYS A 190 -6.75 10.68 23.66
C LYS A 190 -8.09 10.01 23.94
N ILE A 191 -8.97 10.06 22.94
CA ILE A 191 -10.29 9.46 22.97
C ILE A 191 -10.42 8.54 21.75
N GLN A 192 -11.05 7.39 21.96
CA GLN A 192 -11.56 6.60 20.84
C GLN A 192 -13.08 6.73 20.78
N TYR A 193 -13.62 6.81 19.57
CA TYR A 193 -15.05 6.88 19.31
C TYR A 193 -15.42 5.82 18.27
N ILE A 194 -16.45 5.04 18.57
CA ILE A 194 -16.91 3.95 17.72
C ILE A 194 -18.28 4.31 17.19
N TYR A 195 -18.45 4.32 15.87
CA TYR A 195 -19.71 4.78 15.28
C TYR A 195 -20.89 3.94 15.76
N GLU A 196 -22.07 4.55 15.85
CA GLU A 196 -23.30 3.82 16.17
C GLU A 196 -23.58 2.71 15.14
N ASN A 197 -23.38 3.01 13.85
CA ASN A 197 -23.39 2.05 12.74
C ASN A 197 -21.98 1.55 12.40
N GLY A 198 -21.14 1.35 13.41
CA GLY A 198 -19.73 0.99 13.25
C GLY A 198 -19.44 -0.52 13.19
N MET A 199 -20.45 -1.35 13.41
CA MET A 199 -20.34 -2.81 13.43
C MET A 199 -21.15 -3.44 12.30
N GLY A 200 -20.54 -4.37 11.57
CA GLY A 200 -21.24 -5.15 10.55
C GLY A 200 -22.29 -6.07 11.11
N ARG A 201 -23.23 -6.53 10.27
CA ARG A 201 -24.07 -7.68 10.63
C ARG A 201 -23.17 -8.84 11.05
N SER A 202 -23.57 -9.51 12.14
CA SER A 202 -22.82 -10.51 12.92
C SER A 202 -22.22 -11.71 12.15
N TYR A 203 -22.41 -11.83 10.85
CA TYR A 203 -22.06 -13.00 10.06
C TYR A 203 -20.74 -12.89 9.29
N PHE A 204 -20.17 -11.68 9.14
CA PHE A 204 -18.85 -11.50 8.51
C PHE A 204 -17.92 -10.64 9.38
N PRO A 205 -16.68 -11.08 9.59
CA PRO A 205 -15.71 -10.29 10.33
C PRO A 205 -15.38 -9.00 9.57
N GLN A 206 -15.60 -7.85 10.22
CA GLN A 206 -15.19 -6.56 9.71
C GLN A 206 -14.45 -5.78 10.80
N PRO A 207 -13.41 -5.00 10.44
CA PRO A 207 -12.77 -4.07 11.35
C PRO A 207 -13.79 -3.07 11.91
N VAL A 208 -13.58 -2.69 13.16
CA VAL A 208 -14.33 -1.60 13.82
C VAL A 208 -14.25 -0.33 13.00
N GLN A 209 -15.37 0.34 12.82
CA GLN A 209 -15.39 1.67 12.23
C GLN A 209 -15.56 2.73 13.32
N GLY A 210 -14.83 3.82 13.18
CA GLY A 210 -14.80 4.88 14.16
C GLY A 210 -13.72 5.90 13.86
N PHE A 211 -13.37 6.67 14.87
CA PHE A 211 -12.27 7.60 14.82
C PHE A 211 -11.54 7.68 16.16
N LEU A 212 -10.31 8.16 16.09
CA LEU A 212 -9.49 8.54 17.23
C LEU A 212 -9.41 10.06 17.27
N TYR A 213 -9.46 10.62 18.47
CA TYR A 213 -9.16 12.02 18.73
C TYR A 213 -7.93 12.11 19.61
N VAL A 214 -7.00 13.00 19.26
CA VAL A 214 -5.90 13.41 20.13
C VAL A 214 -5.84 14.93 20.25
N LYS A 215 -5.55 15.40 21.46
CA LYS A 215 -5.09 16.76 21.75
C LYS A 215 -3.58 16.74 21.92
N LEU A 216 -2.88 17.48 21.09
CA LEU A 216 -1.42 17.56 21.04
C LEU A 216 -0.93 18.90 21.55
N ASN A 217 0.20 18.90 22.25
CA ASN A 217 0.90 20.12 22.66
C ASN A 217 2.19 20.27 21.86
N LYS A 218 2.17 21.14 20.84
CA LYS A 218 3.33 21.49 20.03
C LYS A 218 3.91 22.82 20.53
N HIS A 219 4.97 22.75 21.33
CA HIS A 219 5.66 23.93 21.89
C HIS A 219 4.73 24.92 22.62
N GLY A 220 3.74 24.43 23.37
CA GLY A 220 2.74 25.24 24.07
C GLY A 220 1.51 25.58 23.23
N GLN A 221 1.52 25.30 21.92
CA GLN A 221 0.35 25.43 21.06
C GLN A 221 -0.46 24.12 21.03
N LEU A 222 -1.76 24.24 21.30
CA LEU A 222 -2.69 23.13 21.25
C LEU A 222 -3.20 22.88 19.83
N ILE A 223 -3.10 21.63 19.40
CA ILE A 223 -3.55 21.15 18.10
C ILE A 223 -4.40 19.89 18.31
N HIS A 224 -5.47 19.75 17.53
CA HIS A 224 -6.38 18.61 17.63
C HIS A 224 -6.35 17.81 16.34
N VAL A 225 -6.24 16.49 16.45
CA VAL A 225 -6.25 15.59 15.30
C VAL A 225 -7.30 14.51 15.49
N ILE A 226 -8.21 14.41 14.51
CA ILE A 226 -9.18 13.34 14.38
C ILE A 226 -8.68 12.40 13.28
N GLY A 227 -8.25 11.19 13.65
CA GLY A 227 -7.91 10.12 12.72
C GLY A 227 -9.11 9.20 12.52
N ALA A 228 -9.76 9.25 11.36
CA ALA A 228 -11.04 8.60 11.11
C ALA A 228 -11.00 7.61 9.95
N ARG A 229 -11.81 6.57 10.01
CA ARG A 229 -12.10 5.72 8.86
C ARG A 229 -13.57 5.41 8.81
N VAL A 230 -14.22 5.74 7.70
CA VAL A 230 -15.66 5.52 7.49
C VAL A 230 -15.90 4.25 6.68
N ILE A 231 -17.18 3.87 6.52
CA ILE A 231 -17.55 2.74 5.67
C ILE A 231 -17.12 2.97 4.22
N LEU A 232 -16.48 1.95 3.63
CA LEU A 232 -16.00 1.97 2.25
C LEU A 232 -16.98 1.25 1.31
N GLY A 233 -16.90 1.59 0.01
CA GLY A 233 -17.69 0.93 -1.03
C GLY A 233 -19.14 1.44 -1.13
N ASN A 234 -19.89 0.84 -2.05
CA ASN A 234 -21.25 1.27 -2.39
C ASN A 234 -22.35 0.41 -1.74
N SER A 235 -21.99 -0.78 -1.24
CA SER A 235 -22.89 -1.68 -0.53
C SER A 235 -22.46 -1.81 0.93
N SER A 236 -23.42 -1.80 1.84
CA SER A 236 -23.20 -1.98 3.26
C SER A 236 -23.83 -3.30 3.70
N THR A 237 -23.03 -4.13 4.37
CA THR A 237 -23.53 -5.25 5.18
C THR A 237 -23.73 -4.84 6.64
N LEU A 238 -23.48 -3.57 7.00
CA LEU A 238 -23.66 -3.07 8.36
C LEU A 238 -25.13 -2.76 8.68
N SER A 239 -25.89 -2.27 7.70
CA SER A 239 -27.31 -1.92 7.88
C SER A 239 -28.11 -2.16 6.60
N HIS A 240 -29.43 -1.91 6.65
CA HIS A 240 -30.28 -1.88 5.44
C HIS A 240 -30.11 -0.59 4.63
N LEU A 241 -29.31 0.37 5.12
CA LEU A 241 -29.09 1.65 4.46
C LEU A 241 -28.00 1.54 3.39
N PRO A 242 -28.09 2.34 2.31
CA PRO A 242 -26.99 2.52 1.38
C PRO A 242 -25.71 2.99 2.09
N ALA A 243 -24.54 2.56 1.60
CA ALA A 243 -23.26 2.93 2.21
C ALA A 243 -23.03 4.45 2.27
N LYS A 244 -23.51 5.20 1.27
CA LYS A 244 -23.47 6.67 1.24
C LYS A 244 -24.21 7.28 2.44
N ASP A 245 -25.38 6.77 2.79
CA ASP A 245 -26.17 7.34 3.89
C ASP A 245 -25.54 7.03 5.25
N ILE A 246 -24.92 5.86 5.38
CA ILE A 246 -24.12 5.53 6.58
C ILE A 246 -22.92 6.47 6.70
N ARG A 247 -22.21 6.76 5.59
CA ARG A 247 -21.10 7.72 5.61
C ARG A 247 -21.56 9.11 6.08
N LYS A 248 -22.73 9.60 5.64
CA LYS A 248 -23.30 10.87 6.12
C LYS A 248 -23.49 10.89 7.63
N THR A 249 -24.04 9.81 8.19
CA THR A 249 -24.19 9.68 9.64
C THR A 249 -22.83 9.68 10.32
N GLN A 250 -21.85 8.94 9.81
CA GLN A 250 -20.49 8.88 10.37
C GLN A 250 -19.77 10.24 10.31
N TYR A 251 -19.92 11.01 9.21
CA TYR A 251 -19.44 12.39 9.13
C TYR A 251 -20.11 13.28 10.18
N SER A 252 -21.41 13.11 10.39
CA SER A 252 -22.16 13.87 11.39
C SER A 252 -21.73 13.51 12.81
N GLU A 253 -21.42 12.24 13.09
CA GLU A 253 -20.87 11.80 14.38
C GLU A 253 -19.50 12.45 14.66
N ILE A 254 -18.59 12.49 13.67
CA ILE A 254 -17.32 13.23 13.79
C ILE A 254 -17.58 14.70 14.11
N LYS A 255 -18.48 15.35 13.36
CA LYS A 255 -18.75 16.77 13.55
C LYS A 255 -19.39 17.07 14.91
N ASN A 256 -20.34 16.24 15.34
CA ASN A 256 -21.00 16.38 16.63
C ASN A 256 -20.00 16.20 17.78
N PHE A 257 -19.09 15.24 17.68
CA PHE A 257 -18.01 15.08 18.64
C PHE A 257 -17.13 16.35 18.75
N ILE A 258 -16.71 16.92 17.62
CA ILE A 258 -15.92 18.16 17.61
C ILE A 258 -16.68 19.31 18.29
N ASN A 259 -17.98 19.46 18.01
CA ASN A 259 -18.80 20.50 18.64
C ASN A 259 -18.94 20.27 20.16
N MET A 260 -19.11 19.03 20.60
CA MET A 260 -19.22 18.68 22.02
C MET A 260 -17.90 18.89 22.79
N LYS A 261 -16.75 18.81 22.11
CA LYS A 261 -15.45 19.05 22.72
C LYS A 261 -15.20 20.53 23.05
N ASP A 262 -16.02 21.45 22.55
CA ASP A 262 -15.93 22.89 22.78
C ASP A 262 -14.50 23.42 22.62
N ILE A 263 -13.86 23.01 21.51
CA ILE A 263 -12.47 23.36 21.19
C ILE A 263 -12.41 24.87 20.92
N SER A 264 -11.37 25.53 21.43
CA SER A 264 -11.19 26.96 21.21
C SER A 264 -11.08 27.26 19.72
N LYS A 265 -11.77 28.31 19.25
CA LYS A 265 -11.71 28.75 17.85
C LYS A 265 -10.29 29.17 17.41
N ASN A 266 -9.39 29.42 18.36
CA ASN A 266 -8.00 29.81 18.10
C ASN A 266 -7.06 28.59 17.96
N GLU A 267 -7.54 27.38 18.25
CA GLU A 267 -6.77 26.13 18.12
C GLU A 267 -7.06 25.50 16.75
N MET A 268 -6.09 24.78 16.18
CA MET A 268 -6.28 24.11 14.88
C MET A 268 -6.89 22.71 15.08
N VAL A 269 -7.85 22.34 14.23
CA VAL A 269 -8.50 21.03 14.24
C VAL A 269 -8.35 20.36 12.89
N PHE A 270 -7.63 19.24 12.86
CA PHE A 270 -7.40 18.43 11.67
C PHE A 270 -8.33 17.21 11.65
N ILE A 271 -8.92 16.94 10.49
CA ILE A 271 -9.81 15.79 10.25
C ILE A 271 -9.19 14.95 9.13
N VAL A 272 -8.70 13.75 9.48
CA VAL A 272 -7.70 13.02 8.70
C VAL A 272 -8.13 11.58 8.52
N GLY A 273 -8.09 11.06 7.29
CA GLY A 273 -8.40 9.65 7.07
C GLY A 273 -8.97 9.30 5.70
N ASN A 274 -9.42 8.04 5.58
CA ASN A 274 -10.16 7.55 4.44
C ASN A 274 -11.66 7.75 4.67
N PHE A 275 -12.21 8.72 3.96
CA PHE A 275 -13.61 9.11 4.05
C PHE A 275 -14.50 8.38 3.03
N GLY A 276 -14.00 7.36 2.32
CA GLY A 276 -14.83 6.51 1.46
C GLY A 276 -15.60 7.26 0.37
N THR A 277 -15.11 8.45 -0.03
CA THR A 277 -15.79 9.38 -0.94
C THR A 277 -14.82 9.92 -1.98
N GLU A 278 -15.21 9.86 -3.26
CA GLU A 278 -14.37 10.27 -4.39
C GLU A 278 -14.28 11.79 -4.52
N LYS A 279 -13.06 12.31 -4.67
CA LYS A 279 -12.78 13.74 -4.84
C LYS A 279 -13.60 14.35 -5.98
N GLY A 280 -14.20 15.51 -5.73
CA GLY A 280 -14.98 16.27 -6.73
C GLY A 280 -16.40 15.73 -7.00
N SER A 281 -16.79 14.59 -6.42
CA SER A 281 -18.16 14.07 -6.54
C SER A 281 -19.20 14.92 -5.81
N ASN A 282 -20.50 14.67 -6.04
CA ASN A 282 -21.55 15.32 -5.26
C ASN A 282 -21.49 14.93 -3.77
N GLU A 283 -21.17 13.66 -3.48
CA GLU A 283 -20.97 13.20 -2.11
C GLU A 283 -19.77 13.89 -1.43
N TYR A 284 -18.73 14.22 -2.19
CA TYR A 284 -17.59 15.00 -1.69
C TYR A 284 -18.01 16.39 -1.20
N LYS A 285 -18.83 17.10 -1.97
CA LYS A 285 -19.38 18.41 -1.55
C LYS A 285 -20.23 18.30 -0.29
N GLU A 286 -21.08 17.27 -0.21
CA GLU A 286 -21.88 16.97 0.98
C GLU A 286 -20.99 16.68 2.20
N MET A 287 -19.92 15.89 2.03
CA MET A 287 -18.95 15.57 3.07
C MET A 287 -18.26 16.83 3.61
N LEU A 288 -17.74 17.71 2.73
CA LEU A 288 -17.11 18.97 3.16
C LEU A 288 -18.08 19.84 3.96
N SER A 289 -19.33 19.92 3.51
CA SER A 289 -20.39 20.68 4.18
C SER A 289 -20.73 20.13 5.56
N ILE A 290 -20.86 18.80 5.71
CA ILE A 290 -21.20 18.16 6.99
C ILE A 290 -20.05 18.32 7.98
N LEU A 291 -18.82 18.04 7.54
CA LEU A 291 -17.62 18.15 8.39
C LEU A 291 -17.23 19.60 8.71
N ARG A 292 -17.78 20.58 7.98
CA ARG A 292 -17.41 22.00 8.04
C ARG A 292 -15.91 22.16 7.90
N VAL A 293 -15.41 21.79 6.72
CA VAL A 293 -14.00 21.85 6.33
C VAL A 293 -13.87 22.57 4.99
N ASN A 294 -12.72 23.21 4.78
CA ASN A 294 -12.38 23.83 3.51
C ASN A 294 -11.73 22.79 2.57
N GLU A 295 -11.95 22.97 1.26
CA GLU A 295 -11.26 22.17 0.26
C GLU A 295 -9.76 22.56 0.22
N PRO A 296 -8.83 21.59 0.33
CA PRO A 296 -7.40 21.85 0.29
C PRO A 296 -6.92 22.07 -1.15
N HIS A 297 -5.74 22.67 -1.30
CA HIS A 297 -5.02 22.67 -2.58
C HIS A 297 -4.43 21.29 -2.85
N TYR A 298 -4.96 20.56 -3.83
CA TYR A 298 -4.50 19.21 -4.16
C TYR A 298 -3.30 19.23 -5.11
N VAL A 299 -2.26 18.48 -4.77
CA VAL A 299 -1.03 18.35 -5.56
C VAL A 299 -0.61 16.88 -5.67
N GLY A 300 0.22 16.55 -6.66
CA GLY A 300 0.79 15.22 -6.83
C GLY A 300 0.00 14.32 -7.78
N ILE A 301 -0.08 13.03 -7.45
CA ILE A 301 -0.80 12.06 -8.28
C ILE A 301 -2.33 12.28 -8.21
N SER A 302 -3.02 12.00 -9.31
CA SER A 302 -4.48 12.20 -9.38
C SER A 302 -5.28 11.06 -8.74
N LYS A 303 -4.65 9.91 -8.50
CA LYS A 303 -5.27 8.69 -7.96
C LYS A 303 -4.41 8.13 -6.83
N ILE A 304 -5.01 7.94 -5.67
CA ILE A 304 -4.44 7.30 -4.48
C ILE A 304 -4.57 5.78 -4.57
N TRP A 305 -5.65 5.28 -5.18
CA TRP A 305 -5.78 3.88 -5.57
C TRP A 305 -5.72 3.80 -7.09
N ASP A 306 -4.63 3.26 -7.63
CA ASP A 306 -4.38 3.22 -9.08
C ASP A 306 -3.88 1.84 -9.54
N PRO A 307 -4.77 0.91 -9.96
CA PRO A 307 -4.37 -0.41 -10.44
C PRO A 307 -3.61 -0.36 -11.79
N LYS A 308 -3.46 0.81 -12.42
CA LYS A 308 -2.60 0.97 -13.60
C LYS A 308 -1.16 1.29 -13.26
N LYS A 309 -0.86 1.69 -12.02
CA LYS A 309 0.50 2.03 -11.56
C LYS A 309 0.96 1.22 -10.34
N ASN A 310 0.01 0.84 -9.48
CA ASN A 310 0.26 0.07 -8.27
C ASN A 310 -0.05 -1.42 -8.56
N PRO A 311 0.97 -2.29 -8.70
CA PRO A 311 0.76 -3.70 -9.01
C PRO A 311 -0.03 -4.43 -7.91
N PHE A 312 0.08 -4.00 -6.64
CA PHE A 312 -0.68 -4.59 -5.55
C PHE A 312 -2.17 -4.24 -5.61
N ALA A 313 -2.52 -3.01 -6.00
CA ALA A 313 -3.89 -2.61 -6.32
C ALA A 313 -4.43 -3.39 -7.53
N ALA A 314 -3.62 -3.59 -8.56
CA ALA A 314 -3.98 -4.39 -9.74
C ALA A 314 -4.30 -5.84 -9.37
N TYR A 315 -3.51 -6.44 -8.46
CA TYR A 315 -3.74 -7.79 -7.95
C TYR A 315 -5.12 -7.89 -7.28
N PHE A 316 -5.45 -6.93 -6.41
CA PHE A 316 -6.74 -6.86 -5.73
C PHE A 316 -7.92 -6.66 -6.67
N GLN A 317 -7.76 -5.82 -7.70
CA GLN A 317 -8.78 -5.63 -8.72
C GLN A 317 -9.08 -6.96 -9.45
N GLN A 318 -8.04 -7.73 -9.79
CA GLN A 318 -8.18 -8.97 -10.54
C GLN A 318 -8.87 -10.09 -9.74
N ILE A 319 -8.60 -10.20 -8.43
CA ILE A 319 -9.23 -11.24 -7.57
C ILE A 319 -10.65 -10.88 -7.10
N GLY A 320 -11.27 -9.86 -7.69
CA GLY A 320 -12.67 -9.51 -7.43
C GLY A 320 -12.89 -8.68 -6.16
N SER A 321 -11.86 -8.01 -5.64
CA SER A 321 -12.13 -6.94 -4.68
C SER A 321 -12.76 -5.76 -5.44
N HIS A 322 -13.88 -5.24 -4.92
CA HIS A 322 -14.66 -4.20 -5.57
C HIS A 322 -13.78 -3.00 -5.95
N GLN A 323 -14.08 -2.39 -7.10
CA GLN A 323 -13.43 -1.16 -7.56
C GLN A 323 -13.41 -0.14 -6.41
N LYS A 324 -12.21 0.21 -5.98
CA LYS A 324 -12.00 1.24 -4.97
C LYS A 324 -12.07 2.61 -5.64
N LEU A 325 -12.43 3.59 -4.83
CA LEU A 325 -12.44 5.00 -5.24
C LEU A 325 -11.01 5.44 -5.50
N ASN A 326 -10.80 6.26 -6.53
CA ASN A 326 -9.45 6.66 -6.90
C ASN A 326 -8.85 7.58 -5.84
N TYR A 327 -9.64 8.45 -5.18
CA TYR A 327 -9.12 9.42 -4.22
C TYR A 327 -10.02 9.51 -2.97
N PRO A 328 -9.93 8.58 -1.99
CA PRO A 328 -10.78 8.58 -0.81
C PRO A 328 -10.09 9.06 0.49
N ASN A 329 -8.79 9.36 0.44
CA ASN A 329 -7.97 9.73 1.60
C ASN A 329 -7.69 11.24 1.61
N TYR A 330 -7.86 11.87 2.78
CA TYR A 330 -7.76 13.33 2.92
C TYR A 330 -7.15 13.75 4.26
N VAL A 331 -6.56 14.95 4.27
CA VAL A 331 -6.20 15.69 5.49
C VAL A 331 -6.89 17.05 5.41
N PHE A 332 -7.92 17.27 6.21
CA PHE A 332 -8.71 18.50 6.23
C PHE A 332 -8.44 19.34 7.46
N VAL A 333 -8.74 20.64 7.38
CA VAL A 333 -8.77 21.57 8.51
C VAL A 333 -10.21 22.04 8.70
N SER A 334 -10.71 22.00 9.95
CA SER A 334 -12.07 22.45 10.28
C SER A 334 -12.20 23.96 10.09
N SER A 335 -13.15 24.39 9.27
CA SER A 335 -13.42 25.81 8.99
C SER A 335 -14.00 26.59 10.18
N ASP A 336 -14.41 25.90 11.24
CA ASP A 336 -14.94 26.53 12.47
C ASP A 336 -13.84 26.92 13.46
N HIS A 337 -12.60 26.56 13.16
CA HIS A 337 -11.43 26.68 14.01
C HIS A 337 -10.31 27.40 13.25
N SER A 338 -9.18 27.62 13.93
CA SER A 338 -8.03 28.34 13.38
C SER A 338 -7.62 27.75 12.02
N GLN A 339 -7.43 28.63 11.03
CA GLN A 339 -7.06 28.26 9.66
C GLN A 339 -5.62 28.65 9.39
N PRO A 340 -4.84 27.77 8.73
CA PRO A 340 -3.57 28.19 8.15
C PRO A 340 -3.81 29.12 6.96
N PRO A 341 -2.83 29.97 6.58
CA PRO A 341 -2.95 30.86 5.43
C PRO A 341 -3.12 30.10 4.11
N VAL A 342 -2.61 28.87 4.06
CA VAL A 342 -2.79 27.94 2.95
C VAL A 342 -2.78 26.52 3.50
N TRP A 343 -3.45 25.60 2.82
CA TRP A 343 -3.44 24.18 3.18
C TRP A 343 -3.41 23.31 1.94
N GLN A 344 -2.45 22.39 1.87
CA GLN A 344 -2.19 21.56 0.71
C GLN A 344 -2.30 20.08 1.07
N ASN A 345 -2.87 19.29 0.17
CA ASN A 345 -2.82 17.83 0.21
C ASN A 345 -2.00 17.29 -0.97
N LEU A 346 -0.82 16.77 -0.67
CA LEU A 346 0.03 16.08 -1.65
C LEU A 346 -0.24 14.58 -1.60
N ALA A 347 -0.81 14.02 -2.68
CA ALA A 347 -0.82 12.57 -2.88
C ALA A 347 0.51 12.15 -3.53
N TYR A 348 1.22 11.20 -2.90
CA TYR A 348 2.54 10.77 -3.32
C TYR A 348 2.60 9.26 -3.45
N ASP A 349 3.30 8.75 -4.45
CA ASP A 349 3.36 7.34 -4.81
C ASP A 349 4.76 6.75 -4.53
N PRO A 350 5.13 6.51 -3.26
CA PRO A 350 6.43 5.93 -2.94
C PRO A 350 6.46 4.42 -3.15
N THR A 351 7.56 3.94 -3.74
CA THR A 351 7.88 2.51 -3.88
C THR A 351 9.00 2.10 -2.92
N SER A 352 9.01 0.84 -2.53
CA SER A 352 10.10 0.25 -1.75
C SER A 352 11.32 0.02 -2.62
N LYS A 353 12.52 0.26 -2.06
CA LYS A 353 13.79 -0.11 -2.71
C LYS A 353 13.97 -1.64 -2.83
N LYS A 354 13.20 -2.41 -2.07
CA LYS A 354 13.24 -3.89 -2.04
C LYS A 354 11.85 -4.45 -2.26
N TYR A 355 11.77 -5.51 -3.06
CA TYR A 355 10.56 -6.31 -3.19
C TYR A 355 10.36 -7.16 -1.94
N TRP A 356 9.11 -7.30 -1.53
CA TRP A 356 8.66 -8.33 -0.60
C TRP A 356 7.97 -9.44 -1.39
N LYS A 357 8.03 -10.66 -0.86
CA LYS A 357 7.52 -11.87 -1.51
C LYS A 357 6.78 -12.74 -0.49
N THR A 358 5.65 -13.26 -0.90
CA THR A 358 4.88 -14.28 -0.20
C THR A 358 4.78 -15.51 -1.10
N LYS A 359 4.12 -16.58 -0.60
CA LYS A 359 3.83 -17.75 -1.44
C LYS A 359 2.91 -17.43 -2.63
N ALA A 360 2.09 -16.39 -2.51
CA ALA A 360 1.06 -16.07 -3.48
C ALA A 360 1.39 -14.85 -4.35
N TYR A 361 2.26 -13.95 -3.89
CA TYR A 361 2.45 -12.66 -4.55
C TYR A 361 3.80 -12.03 -4.20
N GLN A 362 4.29 -11.14 -5.06
CA GLN A 362 5.45 -10.29 -4.78
C GLN A 362 5.21 -8.87 -5.30
N SER A 363 5.76 -7.88 -4.62
CA SER A 363 5.65 -6.47 -5.01
C SER A 363 6.65 -5.63 -4.22
N ASP A 364 6.87 -4.40 -4.66
CA ASP A 364 7.60 -3.35 -3.96
C ASP A 364 6.67 -2.26 -3.40
N GLU A 365 5.35 -2.48 -3.46
CA GLU A 365 4.35 -1.57 -2.90
C GLU A 365 4.23 -1.74 -1.39
N TYR A 366 4.15 -0.63 -0.67
CA TYR A 366 3.88 -0.66 0.77
C TYR A 366 2.41 -0.93 1.08
N SER A 367 1.51 -0.56 0.17
CA SER A 367 0.07 -0.69 0.28
C SER A 367 -0.56 -0.60 -1.12
N ASP A 368 -1.82 -1.00 -1.25
CA ASP A 368 -2.58 -0.75 -2.47
C ASP A 368 -3.16 0.67 -2.55
N TYR A 369 -3.02 1.45 -1.48
CA TYR A 369 -3.26 2.90 -1.47
C TYR A 369 -1.93 3.64 -1.37
N TYR A 370 -1.90 4.86 -1.91
CA TYR A 370 -0.83 5.81 -1.70
C TYR A 370 -1.07 6.73 -0.48
N PRO A 371 -0.02 7.28 0.15
CA PRO A 371 -0.14 8.25 1.23
C PRO A 371 -0.60 9.64 0.75
N VAL A 372 -1.17 10.41 1.69
CA VAL A 372 -1.48 11.85 1.51
C VAL A 372 -0.81 12.66 2.61
N TYR A 373 -0.06 13.69 2.22
CA TYR A 373 0.55 14.65 3.13
C TYR A 373 -0.30 15.91 3.20
N GLY A 374 -0.67 16.32 4.40
CA GLY A 374 -1.28 17.62 4.70
C GLY A 374 -0.24 18.57 5.29
N PHE A 375 -0.05 19.74 4.68
CA PHE A 375 0.89 20.75 5.17
C PHE A 375 0.54 22.16 4.64
N VAL A 376 1.16 23.18 5.26
CA VAL A 376 1.00 24.59 4.85
C VAL A 376 1.84 24.88 3.61
N TYR A 377 3.17 24.96 3.73
CA TYR A 377 4.09 25.24 2.63
C TYR A 377 5.00 24.06 2.32
N ALA A 378 5.31 23.87 1.04
CA ALA A 378 6.33 22.93 0.62
C ALA A 378 7.72 23.43 1.01
N ASP A 379 8.61 22.51 1.32
CA ASP A 379 10.01 22.77 1.67
C ASP A 379 10.97 21.88 0.88
N SER A 380 12.26 21.95 1.21
CA SER A 380 13.31 21.16 0.54
C SER A 380 13.14 19.65 0.65
N LEU A 381 12.33 19.18 1.61
CA LEU A 381 12.11 17.76 1.91
C LEU A 381 10.79 17.26 1.32
N THR A 382 9.98 18.16 0.77
CA THR A 382 8.69 17.83 0.15
C THR A 382 8.93 17.11 -1.19
N PRO A 383 8.36 15.90 -1.41
CA PRO A 383 8.49 15.19 -2.68
C PRO A 383 7.93 16.00 -3.85
N THR A 384 8.65 16.03 -4.96
CA THR A 384 8.31 16.83 -6.15
C THR A 384 8.11 15.99 -7.42
N PHE A 385 8.42 14.69 -7.36
CA PHE A 385 8.35 13.76 -8.48
C PHE A 385 7.73 12.43 -8.06
N SER A 386 7.06 11.77 -9.00
CA SER A 386 6.57 10.40 -8.83
C SER A 386 7.72 9.40 -8.73
N THR A 387 7.57 8.37 -7.89
CA THR A 387 8.54 7.27 -7.82
C THR A 387 8.19 6.06 -8.70
N HIS A 388 7.01 6.08 -9.32
CA HIS A 388 6.53 5.02 -10.23
C HIS A 388 7.07 5.13 -11.67
N LYS A 389 8.21 5.80 -11.85
CA LYS A 389 8.95 5.78 -13.10
C LYS A 389 10.36 5.25 -12.85
N LYS A 390 10.55 3.95 -13.08
CA LYS A 390 11.86 3.28 -13.01
C LYS A 390 12.54 3.28 -14.39
N LYS A 391 13.86 3.08 -14.39
CA LYS A 391 14.69 3.06 -15.63
C LYS A 391 14.19 2.04 -16.64
N TYR A 392 13.76 0.85 -16.17
CA TYR A 392 13.33 -0.25 -17.03
C TYR A 392 11.81 -0.49 -17.02
N ASP A 393 11.03 0.55 -16.70
CA ASP A 393 9.59 0.54 -16.96
C ASP A 393 9.34 0.95 -18.41
N ARG A 394 8.31 0.35 -19.02
CA ARG A 394 7.85 0.63 -20.39
C ARG A 394 8.93 0.46 -21.46
N VAL A 395 9.82 -0.50 -21.28
CA VAL A 395 10.85 -0.87 -22.25
C VAL A 395 10.21 -1.50 -23.48
N SER A 396 10.70 -1.14 -24.67
CA SER A 396 10.36 -1.82 -25.92
C SER A 396 11.50 -2.73 -26.39
N LEU A 397 11.13 -3.81 -27.07
CA LEU A 397 12.04 -4.86 -27.53
C LEU A 397 11.87 -5.02 -29.04
N GLU A 398 12.82 -4.48 -29.81
CA GLU A 398 12.75 -4.38 -31.26
C GLU A 398 13.59 -5.49 -31.92
N ALA A 399 12.98 -6.38 -32.69
CA ALA A 399 13.71 -7.46 -33.35
C ALA A 399 14.62 -6.90 -34.45
N ILE A 400 15.91 -7.28 -34.41
CA ILE A 400 16.94 -6.73 -35.30
C ILE A 400 16.63 -6.98 -36.79
N VAL A 401 15.99 -8.10 -37.08
CA VAL A 401 15.71 -8.56 -38.44
C VAL A 401 14.54 -7.89 -39.13
N THR A 402 13.57 -7.37 -38.36
CA THR A 402 12.30 -6.85 -38.89
C THR A 402 12.01 -5.42 -38.47
N ASN A 403 12.75 -4.88 -37.50
CA ASN A 403 12.45 -3.63 -36.80
C ASN A 403 11.04 -3.57 -36.18
N LYS A 404 10.39 -4.73 -36.05
CA LYS A 404 9.12 -4.88 -35.36
C LYS A 404 9.37 -5.14 -33.88
N LYS A 405 8.47 -4.67 -33.04
CA LYS A 405 8.51 -4.78 -31.59
C LYS A 405 7.79 -6.04 -31.13
N ILE A 406 8.28 -6.65 -30.05
CA ILE A 406 7.52 -7.64 -29.29
C ILE A 406 6.28 -6.96 -28.71
N GLN A 407 5.14 -7.61 -28.84
CA GLN A 407 3.83 -7.13 -28.41
C GLN A 407 3.05 -8.26 -27.72
N ALA A 408 2.47 -7.95 -26.57
CA ALA A 408 1.44 -8.78 -25.95
C ALA A 408 0.10 -8.64 -26.68
N ASP A 409 -0.74 -9.67 -26.64
CA ASP A 409 -2.02 -9.65 -27.35
C ASP A 409 -2.98 -8.59 -26.76
N PRO A 410 -3.34 -7.52 -27.52
CA PRO A 410 -4.20 -6.45 -27.01
C PRO A 410 -5.63 -6.90 -26.70
N LYS A 411 -6.07 -8.05 -27.23
CA LYS A 411 -7.44 -8.56 -27.11
C LYS A 411 -7.55 -9.70 -26.11
N ASN A 412 -6.44 -10.29 -25.70
CA ASN A 412 -6.41 -11.42 -24.79
C ASN A 412 -5.24 -11.34 -23.83
N ARG A 413 -5.53 -11.14 -22.54
CA ARG A 413 -4.51 -11.07 -21.49
C ARG A 413 -3.74 -12.37 -21.26
N TYR A 414 -4.22 -13.50 -21.81
CA TYR A 414 -3.52 -14.79 -21.85
C TYR A 414 -3.02 -15.14 -23.25
N GLY A 415 -2.94 -14.14 -24.14
CA GLY A 415 -2.57 -14.32 -25.53
C GLY A 415 -1.06 -14.43 -25.76
N TRP A 416 -0.71 -14.86 -26.97
CA TRP A 416 0.67 -15.09 -27.38
C TRP A 416 1.41 -13.78 -27.66
N LEU A 417 2.72 -13.78 -27.39
CA LEU A 417 3.62 -12.69 -27.76
C LEU A 417 3.96 -12.75 -29.25
N LYS A 418 4.00 -11.59 -29.90
CA LYS A 418 4.30 -11.47 -31.33
C LYS A 418 5.22 -10.30 -31.64
N VAL A 419 5.99 -10.43 -32.72
CA VAL A 419 6.86 -9.42 -33.33
C VAL A 419 6.18 -8.88 -34.58
N ASN A 420 5.08 -8.13 -34.41
CA ASN A 420 4.11 -7.88 -35.49
C ASN A 420 3.80 -6.39 -35.77
N THR A 421 4.43 -5.45 -35.07
CA THR A 421 4.20 -4.02 -35.28
C THR A 421 5.48 -3.20 -35.17
N THR A 422 5.61 -2.14 -35.96
CA THR A 422 6.67 -1.12 -35.82
C THR A 422 6.23 0.05 -34.94
N GLU A 423 4.90 0.23 -34.78
CA GLU A 423 4.32 1.28 -33.96
C GLU A 423 4.47 0.97 -32.48
N GLU A 424 4.64 2.00 -31.67
CA GLU A 424 4.58 1.86 -30.23
C GLU A 424 3.11 1.87 -29.77
N THR A 425 2.72 0.81 -29.07
CA THR A 425 1.41 0.64 -28.45
C THR A 425 1.59 0.37 -26.95
N PRO A 426 0.54 0.53 -26.12
CA PRO A 426 0.60 0.15 -24.70
C PRO A 426 1.05 -1.31 -24.48
N TYR A 427 0.79 -2.21 -25.43
CA TYR A 427 1.11 -3.63 -25.36
C TYR A 427 2.49 -3.99 -25.95
N THR A 428 3.22 -3.03 -26.53
CA THR A 428 4.62 -3.19 -27.00
C THR A 428 5.67 -2.79 -25.96
N THR A 429 5.21 -2.47 -24.76
CA THR A 429 6.05 -1.98 -23.67
C THR A 429 5.95 -2.89 -22.46
N PHE A 430 7.10 -3.15 -21.82
CA PHE A 430 7.25 -4.10 -20.74
C PHE A 430 8.01 -3.49 -19.56
N ASN A 431 7.65 -3.89 -18.35
CA ASN A 431 8.41 -3.60 -17.14
C ASN A 431 9.39 -4.75 -16.90
N LEU A 432 10.67 -4.43 -16.75
CA LEU A 432 11.71 -5.41 -16.47
C LEU A 432 12.08 -5.39 -14.99
N TYR A 433 12.15 -6.57 -14.38
CA TYR A 433 12.51 -6.74 -12.98
C TYR A 433 13.57 -7.82 -12.79
N GLN A 434 14.57 -7.54 -11.95
CA GLN A 434 15.60 -8.50 -11.53
C GLN A 434 15.64 -8.61 -10.00
N GLU A 435 15.41 -9.81 -9.49
CA GLU A 435 15.32 -10.07 -8.04
C GLU A 435 16.67 -9.87 -7.35
N GLY A 436 16.68 -9.08 -6.27
CA GLY A 436 17.88 -8.80 -5.48
C GLY A 436 18.90 -7.85 -6.12
N ALA A 437 18.63 -7.32 -7.31
CA ALA A 437 19.51 -6.38 -8.00
C ALA A 437 19.21 -4.91 -7.67
N GLU A 438 20.18 -4.04 -7.99
CA GLU A 438 20.00 -2.59 -7.95
C GLU A 438 18.93 -2.18 -8.98
N PRO A 439 17.83 -1.49 -8.58
CA PRO A 439 16.70 -1.21 -9.47
C PRO A 439 17.06 -0.43 -10.75
N ASN A 440 18.17 0.31 -10.75
CA ASN A 440 18.64 1.11 -11.88
C ASN A 440 19.69 0.40 -12.74
N CYS A 441 20.07 -0.84 -12.41
CA CYS A 441 21.05 -1.63 -13.14
C CYS A 441 20.59 -3.09 -13.26
N ILE A 442 19.87 -3.41 -14.33
CA ILE A 442 19.63 -4.81 -14.72
C ILE A 442 20.87 -5.29 -15.47
N GLN A 443 21.37 -6.48 -15.14
CA GLN A 443 22.48 -7.13 -15.81
C GLN A 443 22.04 -8.48 -16.40
N SER A 444 22.90 -9.11 -17.22
CA SER A 444 22.68 -10.47 -17.69
C SER A 444 22.36 -11.43 -16.53
N GLY A 445 21.31 -12.24 -16.67
CA GLY A 445 20.87 -13.16 -15.64
C GLY A 445 19.34 -13.21 -15.52
N ARG A 446 18.85 -13.77 -14.40
CA ARG A 446 17.41 -13.99 -14.15
C ARG A 446 16.63 -12.69 -14.27
N ILE A 447 15.49 -12.75 -14.94
CA ILE A 447 14.64 -11.60 -15.17
C ILE A 447 13.16 -12.00 -15.17
N ARG A 448 12.31 -11.10 -14.72
CA ARG A 448 10.86 -11.15 -14.94
C ARG A 448 10.46 -10.01 -15.86
N ILE A 449 9.59 -10.32 -16.81
CA ILE A 449 9.10 -9.37 -17.80
C ILE A 449 7.59 -9.33 -17.68
N GLU A 450 7.06 -8.14 -17.44
CA GLU A 450 5.64 -7.86 -17.23
C GLU A 450 5.14 -6.90 -18.31
N VAL A 451 3.89 -7.05 -18.75
CA VAL A 451 3.27 -6.06 -19.66
C VAL A 451 3.00 -4.77 -18.90
N SER A 452 3.52 -3.64 -19.39
CA SER A 452 3.37 -2.36 -18.69
C SER A 452 1.92 -1.89 -18.55
N GLU A 453 1.08 -2.17 -19.55
CA GLU A 453 -0.35 -1.78 -19.56
C GLU A 453 -1.24 -2.69 -18.68
N GLU A 454 -0.78 -3.92 -18.40
CA GLU A 454 -1.53 -4.96 -17.69
C GLU A 454 -0.63 -5.55 -16.58
N LEU A 455 -0.56 -4.83 -15.45
CA LEU A 455 0.24 -5.24 -14.30
C LEU A 455 -0.16 -6.64 -13.80
N ASN A 456 0.84 -7.37 -13.32
CA ASN A 456 0.83 -8.78 -12.94
C ASN A 456 0.66 -9.78 -14.08
N TYR A 457 0.75 -9.38 -15.35
CA TYR A 457 0.80 -10.31 -16.49
C TYR A 457 2.23 -10.47 -16.96
N PHE A 458 2.81 -11.64 -16.68
CA PHE A 458 4.22 -11.92 -16.92
C PHE A 458 4.41 -12.83 -18.13
N TRP A 459 5.58 -12.73 -18.75
CA TRP A 459 5.99 -13.64 -19.81
C TRP A 459 6.16 -15.07 -19.27
N ASN A 460 5.55 -16.02 -19.97
CA ASN A 460 5.66 -17.44 -19.71
C ASN A 460 5.58 -18.21 -21.04
N TYR A 461 5.94 -19.49 -21.05
CA TYR A 461 5.85 -20.32 -22.26
C TYR A 461 4.94 -21.53 -22.04
N TRP A 462 4.30 -21.97 -23.12
CA TRP A 462 3.29 -23.02 -23.06
C TRP A 462 3.85 -24.42 -23.31
N LEU A 463 3.41 -25.41 -22.53
CA LEU A 463 3.89 -26.79 -22.62
C LEU A 463 2.80 -27.84 -22.35
N LYS A 464 1.66 -27.78 -23.06
CA LYS A 464 0.53 -28.70 -22.83
C LYS A 464 -0.12 -29.28 -24.09
N GLY A 465 0.63 -29.42 -25.19
CA GLY A 465 0.36 -30.46 -26.19
C GLY A 465 -0.38 -30.03 -27.44
N GLY A 466 0.13 -29.02 -28.14
CA GLY A 466 -0.37 -28.63 -29.47
C GLY A 466 0.68 -27.89 -30.29
N ALA A 467 0.24 -27.24 -31.38
CA ALA A 467 1.13 -26.52 -32.29
C ALA A 467 1.83 -25.29 -31.67
N GLY A 468 1.38 -24.82 -30.51
CA GLY A 468 1.97 -23.70 -29.76
C GLY A 468 2.89 -24.12 -28.61
N ASN A 469 3.36 -25.36 -28.57
CA ASN A 469 4.37 -25.76 -27.57
C ASN A 469 5.60 -24.86 -27.70
N TYR A 470 6.09 -24.36 -26.58
CA TYR A 470 7.22 -23.44 -26.44
C TYR A 470 6.97 -22.00 -26.93
N ALA A 471 5.77 -21.68 -27.42
CA ALA A 471 5.42 -20.29 -27.69
C ALA A 471 5.27 -19.51 -26.38
N TYR A 472 5.73 -18.26 -26.38
CA TYR A 472 5.56 -17.34 -25.27
C TYR A 472 4.20 -16.65 -25.29
N TYR A 473 3.62 -16.52 -24.12
CA TYR A 473 2.35 -15.85 -23.86
C TYR A 473 2.43 -15.09 -22.54
N THR A 474 1.41 -14.29 -22.26
CA THR A 474 1.27 -13.61 -20.97
C THR A 474 0.44 -14.45 -20.01
N ASN A 475 0.84 -14.50 -18.74
CA ASN A 475 0.11 -15.26 -17.74
C ASN A 475 -0.02 -14.47 -16.44
N TRP A 476 -1.20 -14.52 -15.83
CA TRP A 476 -1.49 -13.76 -14.62
C TRP A 476 -0.74 -14.34 -13.43
N ASN A 477 0.03 -13.48 -12.77
CA ASN A 477 0.80 -13.73 -11.55
C ASN A 477 1.83 -14.88 -11.64
N VAL A 478 2.06 -15.44 -12.83
CA VAL A 478 2.94 -16.58 -13.05
C VAL A 478 3.84 -16.30 -14.25
N GLY A 479 5.05 -15.80 -14.01
CA GLY A 479 6.10 -15.70 -15.02
C GLY A 479 6.88 -17.00 -15.16
N SER A 480 7.77 -17.07 -16.15
CA SER A 480 8.82 -18.09 -16.14
C SER A 480 9.81 -17.85 -15.00
N ASP A 481 10.11 -18.90 -14.23
CA ASP A 481 11.06 -18.84 -13.12
C ASP A 481 12.52 -18.83 -13.59
N LEU A 482 12.78 -19.26 -14.82
CA LEU A 482 14.13 -19.49 -15.36
C LEU A 482 14.46 -18.62 -16.58
N LEU A 483 13.60 -17.65 -16.90
CA LEU A 483 13.90 -16.65 -17.93
C LEU A 483 15.13 -15.82 -17.52
N GLU A 484 16.08 -15.69 -18.45
CA GLU A 484 17.27 -14.87 -18.31
C GLU A 484 17.40 -13.90 -19.49
N VAL A 485 17.81 -12.67 -19.20
CA VAL A 485 18.27 -11.71 -20.21
C VAL A 485 19.78 -11.87 -20.41
N ILE A 486 20.25 -11.69 -21.64
CA ILE A 486 21.66 -11.72 -22.02
C ILE A 486 21.98 -10.39 -22.70
N ASN A 487 22.88 -9.61 -22.11
CA ASN A 487 23.48 -8.45 -22.77
C ASN A 487 24.54 -8.94 -23.76
N LEU A 488 24.33 -8.69 -25.06
CA LEU A 488 25.23 -9.15 -26.12
C LEU A 488 26.41 -8.20 -26.34
N ASP A 489 26.29 -6.94 -25.90
CA ASP A 489 27.28 -5.91 -26.18
C ASP A 489 28.33 -5.80 -25.06
N LYS A 490 27.97 -5.99 -23.77
CA LYS A 490 28.88 -5.89 -22.60
C LYS A 490 28.36 -6.65 -21.37
N ASN A 491 29.24 -7.02 -20.43
CA ASN A 491 28.86 -7.41 -19.05
C ASN A 491 28.61 -6.17 -18.17
N SER A 492 27.67 -5.31 -18.58
CA SER A 492 27.29 -4.08 -17.85
C SER A 492 25.78 -4.00 -17.65
N CYS A 493 25.32 -2.95 -16.95
CA CYS A 493 23.90 -2.61 -16.89
C CYS A 493 23.33 -2.51 -18.32
N LEU A 494 22.06 -2.86 -18.47
CA LEU A 494 21.33 -2.66 -19.72
C LEU A 494 21.17 -1.15 -20.00
N GLU A 495 21.44 -0.73 -21.24
CA GLU A 495 21.35 0.65 -21.69
C GLU A 495 20.49 0.78 -22.96
N ASP A 496 20.01 1.97 -23.26
CA ASP A 496 19.23 2.22 -24.48
C ASP A 496 20.03 1.87 -25.74
N GLY A 497 19.42 1.09 -26.64
CA GLY A 497 19.98 0.73 -27.94
C GLY A 497 20.92 -0.48 -27.97
N ILE A 498 21.19 -1.13 -26.84
CA ILE A 498 22.02 -2.34 -26.82
C ILE A 498 21.30 -3.53 -27.45
N GLN A 499 22.07 -4.50 -27.93
CA GLN A 499 21.55 -5.80 -28.35
C GLN A 499 21.44 -6.74 -27.16
N ILE A 500 20.29 -7.40 -27.06
CA ILE A 500 20.01 -8.42 -26.05
C ILE A 500 19.39 -9.66 -26.67
N ALA A 501 19.52 -10.78 -25.96
CA ALA A 501 18.77 -12.00 -26.20
C ALA A 501 18.12 -12.46 -24.90
N PHE A 502 17.15 -13.37 -25.01
CA PHE A 502 16.55 -14.02 -23.86
C PHE A 502 16.76 -15.53 -23.97
N LYS A 503 17.04 -16.19 -22.85
CA LYS A 503 17.06 -17.65 -22.78
C LYS A 503 16.19 -18.12 -21.63
N ASP A 504 15.69 -19.34 -21.74
CA ASP A 504 14.88 -19.97 -20.70
C ASP A 504 15.16 -21.48 -20.70
N TYR A 505 14.74 -22.15 -19.63
CA TYR A 505 15.02 -23.56 -19.40
C TYR A 505 13.85 -24.44 -19.82
N ASP A 506 14.07 -25.30 -20.81
CA ASP A 506 13.10 -26.32 -21.17
C ASP A 506 13.22 -27.52 -20.22
N ILE A 507 12.17 -27.73 -19.42
CA ILE A 507 12.06 -28.85 -18.48
C ILE A 507 11.96 -30.23 -19.16
N ILE A 508 11.55 -30.31 -20.43
CA ILE A 508 11.41 -31.58 -21.15
C ILE A 508 12.77 -32.07 -21.65
N THR A 509 13.51 -31.20 -22.33
CA THR A 509 14.86 -31.52 -22.85
C THR A 509 15.97 -31.29 -21.83
N GLN A 510 15.66 -30.62 -20.70
CA GLN A 510 16.59 -30.29 -19.62
C GLN A 510 17.76 -29.42 -20.09
N GLY A 511 17.45 -28.37 -20.85
CA GLY A 511 18.45 -27.48 -21.44
C GLY A 511 17.98 -26.03 -21.55
N TYR A 512 18.92 -25.10 -21.70
CA TYR A 512 18.61 -23.72 -22.02
C TYR A 512 18.46 -23.53 -23.52
N TYR A 513 17.42 -22.81 -23.90
CA TYR A 513 17.14 -22.40 -25.27
C TYR A 513 16.91 -20.91 -25.32
N ILE A 514 17.11 -20.32 -26.49
CA ILE A 514 16.99 -18.91 -26.79
C ILE A 514 15.60 -18.64 -27.37
N LEU A 515 15.02 -17.50 -27.01
CA LEU A 515 13.77 -17.00 -27.58
C LEU A 515 14.01 -16.55 -29.03
N THR A 516 13.26 -17.14 -29.95
CA THR A 516 13.34 -16.90 -31.40
C THR A 516 12.08 -16.19 -31.89
N ASN A 517 12.27 -15.14 -32.69
CA ASN A 517 11.22 -14.60 -33.56
C ASN A 517 10.96 -15.57 -34.73
N TRP A 518 9.81 -16.23 -34.70
CA TRP A 518 9.48 -17.28 -35.67
C TRP A 518 9.14 -16.68 -37.05
N MET A 519 9.74 -17.20 -38.13
CA MET A 519 9.65 -16.53 -39.44
C MET A 519 8.47 -16.95 -40.32
N SER A 520 7.93 -18.16 -40.19
CA SER A 520 7.10 -18.74 -41.25
C SER A 520 5.93 -19.58 -40.78
N GLY A 521 4.96 -19.77 -41.67
CA GLY A 521 3.77 -20.57 -41.44
C GLY A 521 2.73 -19.83 -40.59
N SER A 522 1.75 -20.57 -40.07
CA SER A 522 0.67 -20.02 -39.23
C SER A 522 1.15 -19.40 -37.91
N TRP A 523 2.42 -19.65 -37.54
CA TRP A 523 3.09 -19.12 -36.35
C TRP A 523 4.14 -18.06 -36.68
N GLY A 524 4.16 -17.54 -37.91
CA GLY A 524 5.01 -16.40 -38.26
C GLY A 524 4.78 -15.22 -37.30
N GLU A 525 5.87 -14.59 -36.89
CA GLU A 525 5.98 -13.49 -35.92
C GLU A 525 5.81 -13.87 -34.45
N TYR A 526 5.50 -15.11 -34.10
CA TYR A 526 5.37 -15.52 -32.69
C TYR A 526 6.74 -15.72 -32.05
N ILE A 527 6.84 -15.51 -30.74
CA ILE A 527 8.06 -15.80 -29.97
C ILE A 527 8.04 -17.23 -29.46
N PHE A 528 9.10 -18.01 -29.73
CA PHE A 528 9.24 -19.40 -29.28
C PHE A 528 10.55 -19.63 -28.54
N LEU A 529 10.54 -20.47 -27.50
CA LEU A 529 11.75 -21.07 -26.93
C LEU A 529 12.22 -22.20 -27.85
N TRP A 530 13.28 -22.03 -28.63
CA TRP A 530 13.58 -23.01 -29.70
C TRP A 530 15.04 -23.26 -30.06
N LYS A 531 15.89 -22.23 -30.09
CA LYS A 531 17.28 -22.37 -30.57
C LYS A 531 18.25 -22.56 -29.41
N ASP A 532 19.38 -23.20 -29.66
CA ASP A 532 20.49 -23.36 -28.71
C ASP A 532 21.64 -22.37 -28.96
N TYR A 533 21.48 -21.48 -29.95
CA TYR A 533 22.42 -20.40 -30.27
C TYR A 533 21.70 -19.08 -30.50
N ILE A 534 22.44 -17.98 -30.41
CA ILE A 534 21.95 -16.61 -30.62
C ILE A 534 22.29 -16.20 -32.06
N GLY A 535 21.26 -15.94 -32.87
CA GLY A 535 21.38 -15.36 -34.19
C GLY A 535 20.55 -14.09 -34.35
N PRO A 536 20.41 -13.56 -35.57
CA PRO A 536 19.64 -12.35 -35.83
C PRO A 536 18.15 -12.45 -35.43
N MET A 537 17.56 -13.66 -35.47
CA MET A 537 16.16 -13.90 -35.10
C MET A 537 15.94 -13.98 -33.58
N GLU A 538 17.02 -14.17 -32.83
CA GLU A 538 17.05 -14.31 -31.38
C GLU A 538 17.49 -13.02 -30.67
N SER A 539 17.82 -11.99 -31.44
CA SER A 539 18.42 -10.75 -30.95
C SER A 539 17.46 -9.57 -31.10
N PHE A 540 17.44 -8.72 -30.09
CA PHE A 540 16.55 -7.56 -29.99
C PHE A 540 17.33 -6.33 -29.55
N TYR A 541 16.99 -5.17 -30.09
CA TYR A 541 17.39 -3.88 -29.51
C TYR A 541 16.49 -3.56 -28.33
N LEU A 542 17.12 -3.25 -27.18
CA LEU A 542 16.44 -2.71 -26.02
C LEU A 542 16.19 -1.21 -26.22
N ARG A 543 14.95 -0.75 -26.08
CA ARG A 543 14.61 0.68 -26.11
C ARG A 543 14.07 1.11 -24.74
N LEU A 544 14.76 2.03 -24.07
CA LEU A 544 14.32 2.56 -22.78
C LEU A 544 13.30 3.69 -22.99
N ASP A 545 12.26 3.73 -22.15
CA ASP A 545 11.29 4.83 -22.15
C ASP A 545 11.92 6.11 -21.56
N LYS A 546 12.01 7.14 -22.39
CA LYS A 546 12.61 8.45 -22.09
C LYS A 546 11.62 9.44 -21.47
N THR A 547 10.37 9.02 -21.25
CA THR A 547 9.36 9.86 -20.58
C THR A 547 9.82 10.19 -19.16
N PRO A 548 9.93 11.48 -18.79
CA PRO A 548 10.33 11.86 -17.44
C PRO A 548 9.26 11.43 -16.42
N ALA A 549 9.68 11.23 -15.17
CA ALA A 549 8.75 11.05 -14.07
C ALA A 549 7.81 12.26 -13.96
N GLN A 550 6.55 12.00 -13.56
CA GLN A 550 5.59 13.06 -13.31
C GLN A 550 6.17 14.05 -12.30
N ASN A 551 6.15 15.34 -12.62
CA ASN A 551 6.74 16.42 -11.83
C ASN A 551 5.64 17.43 -11.47
N TRP A 552 5.41 17.62 -10.18
CA TRP A 552 4.44 18.57 -9.63
C TRP A 552 5.10 19.69 -8.83
N LYS A 553 6.42 19.91 -9.01
CA LYS A 553 7.16 20.97 -8.31
C LYS A 553 6.52 22.34 -8.50
N LYS A 554 5.99 22.64 -9.69
CA LYS A 554 5.38 23.94 -9.99
C LYS A 554 3.95 24.08 -9.44
N ASP A 555 3.33 22.96 -9.08
CA ASP A 555 1.97 22.92 -8.56
C ASP A 555 1.95 23.09 -7.04
N LEU A 556 3.10 22.94 -6.37
CA LEU A 556 3.26 23.16 -4.93
C LEU A 556 3.31 24.65 -4.59
N ILE A 557 2.71 25.01 -3.47
CA ILE A 557 2.80 26.34 -2.86
C ILE A 557 3.98 26.35 -1.89
N TYR A 558 4.91 27.27 -2.13
CA TYR A 558 6.09 27.53 -1.30
C TYR A 558 5.90 28.83 -0.52
N ARG A 559 6.78 29.05 0.46
CA ARG A 559 6.82 30.30 1.23
C ARG A 559 7.49 31.44 0.45
#